data_AF-Q2L6N2-F1
#
_entry.id   AF-Q2L6N2-F1
#
_cell.length_a   1.000
_cell.length_b   1.000
_cell.length_c   1.000
_cell.angle_alpha   90.00
_cell.angle_beta   90.00
_cell.angle_gamma   90.00
#
_symmetry.space_group_name_H-M   'P 1'
#
loop_
_entity.id
_entity.type
_entity.pdbx_description
1 polymer ?
#
loop_
_entity_poly.entity_id
_entity_poly.type
_entity_poly.pdbx_seq_one_letter_code
_entity_poly.pdbx_strand_id
1 'polypeptide(L)'
;MAKGEIRNTNLNNQRGANLENVFGSSGQGKSDGDFDCNFLWNINKLGKWGSRHLRSDDDMADRLNYKVSSLLMFGFISLIGLRQYVGKPIQCWIPQEFTRGWEEYSENYCWVASTYFAPISEKLPSKVDRQKRLIGYYQWAPIILAIQGFLFYMPYLIWKSCSYYSIYNLPKLISLTEENLDSEASKSIVFTARYIDLCIQRQRKLKKSSSSQCIKTACYKSFSWAKPKNCVISQHIHIGRLYGNFLISLYCFVKLLYIGNIIGQLYLMERIFGSSKSFFGIRILMDLIKGMEWHHSGNFPRVTFCDIETKKLGKNYLYTVQCVLPMNIFLEKIYLFLWFWHIALVIITSTSLFWWFIKLGTLGRRLKTIRKYLQFQNAIGDTDKSTTRKFVAKYLQIDGVFLVHMMALSDGELVAAGMVAELWNIYRHKGVEIYSTDKVIKNSLIQIPDCREEKWNQIMWNDDIV
;
A
#
# COMPACT_ATOMS: atom_id res chain seq x y z
N MET A 1 36.76 -31.55 -51.07
CA MET A 1 37.85 -31.07 -51.95
C MET A 1 37.34 -29.88 -52.75
N ALA A 2 38.10 -28.77 -52.72
CA ALA A 2 38.11 -27.56 -53.57
C ALA A 2 36.77 -26.87 -53.95
N LYS A 3 36.46 -25.68 -53.38
CA LYS A 3 36.82 -24.29 -53.80
C LYS A 3 35.88 -23.75 -54.90
N GLY A 4 35.10 -22.69 -54.67
CA GLY A 4 35.45 -21.26 -54.83
C GLY A 4 34.53 -20.70 -55.96
N GLU A 5 34.03 -19.47 -56.06
CA GLU A 5 34.34 -18.10 -55.60
C GLU A 5 33.01 -17.30 -55.61
N ILE A 6 32.59 -16.58 -54.56
CA ILE A 6 32.83 -15.15 -54.24
C ILE A 6 32.99 -14.19 -55.44
N ARG A 7 32.01 -13.29 -55.63
CA ARG A 7 32.30 -11.85 -55.77
C ARG A 7 31.12 -10.95 -55.33
N ASN A 8 31.33 -10.29 -54.20
CA ASN A 8 30.62 -9.10 -53.73
C ASN A 8 31.05 -7.88 -54.55
N THR A 9 30.15 -6.93 -54.77
CA THR A 9 30.47 -5.50 -54.75
C THR A 9 29.26 -4.69 -54.31
N ASN A 10 29.38 -4.10 -53.13
CA ASN A 10 28.61 -2.95 -52.64
C ASN A 10 28.82 -1.73 -53.54
N LEU A 11 27.86 -0.78 -53.54
CA LEU A 11 28.12 0.65 -53.36
C LEU A 11 26.81 1.46 -53.24
N ASN A 12 26.55 1.92 -52.02
CA ASN A 12 26.18 3.27 -51.61
C ASN A 12 25.20 4.15 -52.43
N ASN A 13 24.06 4.44 -51.78
CA ASN A 13 23.72 5.74 -51.17
C ASN A 13 23.50 6.96 -52.10
N GLN A 14 22.27 7.48 -52.14
CA GLN A 14 22.01 8.94 -52.08
C GLN A 14 20.52 9.31 -51.83
N ARG A 15 20.37 10.39 -51.08
CA ARG A 15 19.15 11.04 -50.55
C ARG A 15 18.47 11.97 -51.58
N GLY A 16 17.18 12.25 -51.36
CA GLY A 16 16.45 13.45 -51.83
C GLY A 16 14.93 13.24 -51.69
N ALA A 17 14.26 13.67 -50.63
CA ALA A 17 13.80 15.03 -50.27
C ALA A 17 12.54 15.53 -51.02
N ASN A 18 11.48 15.71 -50.21
CA ASN A 18 10.44 16.75 -50.22
C ASN A 18 9.31 16.76 -51.26
N LEU A 19 8.07 16.74 -50.72
CA LEU A 19 6.89 17.43 -51.24
C LEU A 19 5.99 17.84 -50.06
N GLU A 20 6.17 19.08 -49.61
CA GLU A 20 5.17 19.97 -48.99
C GLU A 20 4.47 20.71 -50.17
N ASN A 21 3.22 21.22 -50.16
CA ASN A 21 2.33 21.75 -49.13
C ASN A 21 0.93 21.99 -49.76
N VAL A 22 0.00 22.47 -48.92
CA VAL A 22 -1.12 23.42 -49.19
C VAL A 22 -2.53 22.84 -48.99
N PHE A 23 -3.10 23.11 -47.81
CA PHE A 23 -4.30 23.94 -47.62
C PHE A 23 -4.35 24.43 -46.15
N GLY A 24 -4.34 25.76 -45.95
CA GLY A 24 -4.63 26.44 -44.67
C GLY A 24 -6.13 26.44 -44.35
N SER A 25 -6.68 27.05 -43.30
CA SER A 25 -6.21 27.63 -42.03
C SER A 25 -7.47 28.23 -41.34
N SER A 26 -7.44 28.33 -40.00
CA SER A 26 -8.22 29.23 -39.11
C SER A 26 -9.55 28.75 -38.50
N GLY A 27 -9.63 28.89 -37.16
CA GLY A 27 -10.82 28.69 -36.32
C GLY A 27 -10.45 28.43 -34.85
N GLN A 28 -10.22 29.49 -34.07
CA GLN A 28 -9.98 29.46 -32.62
C GLN A 28 -11.18 28.90 -31.84
N GLY A 29 -10.91 28.08 -30.83
CA GLY A 29 -11.87 27.68 -29.80
C GLY A 29 -11.14 27.09 -28.60
N LYS A 30 -10.82 27.92 -27.61
CA LYS A 30 -10.25 27.55 -26.31
C LYS A 30 -11.36 26.96 -25.43
N SER A 31 -11.19 25.73 -24.96
CA SER A 31 -11.88 25.20 -23.78
C SER A 31 -10.95 24.19 -23.12
N ASP A 32 -10.26 24.63 -22.08
CA ASP A 32 -9.41 23.80 -21.23
C ASP A 32 -10.22 22.69 -20.56
N GLY A 33 -9.74 21.46 -20.70
CA GLY A 33 -10.34 20.27 -20.12
C GLY A 33 -9.48 19.04 -20.32
N ASP A 34 -8.15 19.19 -20.31
CA ASP A 34 -7.23 18.05 -20.34
C ASP A 34 -7.22 17.38 -18.96
N PHE A 35 -8.13 16.42 -18.78
CA PHE A 35 -7.96 15.39 -17.76
C PHE A 35 -6.76 14.53 -18.16
N ASP A 36 -5.65 14.72 -17.42
CA ASP A 36 -4.33 14.12 -17.64
C ASP A 36 -4.36 12.64 -18.08
N CYS A 37 -3.87 12.36 -19.29
CA CYS A 37 -3.66 11.01 -19.80
C CYS A 37 -2.69 10.18 -18.92
N ASN A 38 -1.82 10.85 -18.15
CA ASN A 38 -0.96 10.21 -17.14
C ASN A 38 -1.74 9.62 -15.96
N PHE A 39 -2.87 10.21 -15.59
CA PHE A 39 -3.74 9.70 -14.53
C PHE A 39 -4.47 8.43 -15.00
N LEU A 40 -5.00 8.44 -16.22
CA LEU A 40 -5.63 7.28 -16.85
C LEU A 40 -4.65 6.12 -17.11
N TRP A 41 -3.40 6.44 -17.49
CA TRP A 41 -2.36 5.42 -17.66
C TRP A 41 -2.01 4.70 -16.34
N ASN A 42 -2.00 5.42 -15.22
CA ASN A 42 -1.83 4.81 -13.89
C ASN A 42 -3.04 3.97 -13.45
N ILE A 43 -4.26 4.34 -13.85
CA ILE A 43 -5.48 3.55 -13.62
C ILE A 43 -5.44 2.22 -14.42
N ASN A 44 -4.96 2.25 -15.67
CA ASN A 44 -4.75 1.03 -16.45
C ASN A 44 -3.70 0.08 -15.83
N LYS A 45 -2.72 0.63 -15.10
CA LYS A 45 -1.74 -0.16 -14.33
C LYS A 45 -2.36 -0.76 -13.06
N LEU A 46 -3.33 -0.08 -12.45
CA LEU A 46 -4.12 -0.58 -11.31
C LEU A 46 -5.07 -1.72 -11.70
N GLY A 47 -5.64 -1.68 -12.92
CA GLY A 47 -6.55 -2.67 -13.48
C GLY A 47 -5.93 -4.00 -13.93
N LYS A 48 -4.60 -4.16 -13.90
CA LYS A 48 -3.94 -5.46 -14.09
C LYS A 48 -4.15 -6.33 -12.84
N TRP A 49 -5.36 -6.86 -12.70
CA TRP A 49 -5.78 -7.80 -11.65
C TRP A 49 -5.22 -9.22 -11.86
N GLY A 50 -4.61 -9.49 -13.03
CA GLY A 50 -4.18 -10.83 -13.45
C GLY A 50 -2.79 -10.93 -14.07
N SER A 51 -1.93 -9.91 -14.00
CA SER A 51 -0.54 -10.11 -14.46
C SER A 51 0.21 -10.92 -13.41
N ARG A 52 0.43 -12.20 -13.70
CA ARG A 52 1.31 -13.12 -12.96
C ARG A 52 2.77 -12.64 -12.86
N HIS A 53 3.11 -11.49 -13.42
CA HIS A 53 4.47 -11.03 -13.62
C HIS A 53 4.90 -9.79 -12.81
N LEU A 54 4.06 -9.28 -11.90
CA LEU A 54 4.50 -8.26 -10.95
C LEU A 54 4.99 -8.95 -9.67
N ARG A 55 6.31 -9.18 -9.62
CA ARG A 55 7.05 -9.80 -8.52
C ARG A 55 6.91 -8.92 -7.29
N SER A 56 6.01 -9.30 -6.39
CA SER A 56 5.54 -8.40 -5.33
C SER A 56 6.07 -8.82 -3.97
N ASP A 57 6.55 -7.85 -3.22
CA ASP A 57 7.08 -7.96 -1.87
C ASP A 57 5.99 -7.93 -0.79
N ASP A 58 4.83 -8.49 -1.08
CA ASP A 58 3.66 -8.42 -0.22
C ASP A 58 2.72 -9.63 -0.40
N ASP A 59 1.93 -9.89 0.65
CA ASP A 59 0.94 -10.96 0.63
C ASP A 59 -0.35 -10.53 -0.08
N MET A 60 -1.16 -11.52 -0.46
CA MET A 60 -2.56 -11.29 -0.89
C MET A 60 -3.35 -10.42 0.09
N ALA A 61 -3.21 -10.66 1.40
CA ALA A 61 -3.89 -9.88 2.43
C ALA A 61 -3.48 -8.40 2.39
N ASP A 62 -2.21 -8.10 2.14
CA ASP A 62 -1.72 -6.73 2.06
C ASP A 62 -2.32 -6.04 0.81
N ARG A 63 -2.33 -6.73 -0.34
CA ARG A 63 -2.94 -6.23 -1.58
C ARG A 63 -4.44 -5.93 -1.45
N LEU A 64 -5.17 -6.75 -0.72
CA LEU A 64 -6.60 -6.50 -0.43
C LEU A 64 -6.79 -5.19 0.35
N ASN A 65 -5.88 -4.87 1.26
CA ASN A 65 -5.89 -3.62 2.01
C ASN A 65 -5.55 -2.42 1.12
N TYR A 66 -4.30 -2.27 0.67
CA TYR A 66 -3.89 -1.00 0.04
C TYR A 66 -4.33 -0.87 -1.43
N LYS A 67 -4.46 -1.97 -2.19
CA LYS A 67 -4.79 -1.91 -3.61
C LYS A 67 -6.29 -2.01 -3.83
N VAL A 68 -6.91 -3.10 -3.36
CA VAL A 68 -8.33 -3.34 -3.63
C VAL A 68 -9.21 -2.36 -2.86
N SER A 69 -8.96 -2.13 -1.56
CA SER A 69 -9.79 -1.20 -0.79
C SER A 69 -9.66 0.23 -1.29
N SER A 70 -8.45 0.71 -1.63
CA SER A 70 -8.27 2.05 -2.21
C SER A 70 -9.01 2.19 -3.55
N LEU A 71 -8.90 1.22 -4.45
CA LEU A 71 -9.63 1.22 -5.73
C LEU A 71 -11.14 1.22 -5.54
N LEU A 72 -11.60 0.45 -4.56
CA LEU A 72 -13.01 0.36 -4.21
C LEU A 72 -13.55 1.70 -3.68
N MET A 73 -12.76 2.43 -2.86
CA MET A 73 -13.11 3.79 -2.44
C MET A 73 -13.17 4.75 -3.64
N PHE A 74 -12.19 4.72 -4.55
CA PHE A 74 -12.23 5.53 -5.77
C PHE A 74 -13.45 5.22 -6.63
N GLY A 75 -13.81 3.94 -6.79
CA GLY A 75 -15.02 3.52 -7.51
C GLY A 75 -16.30 4.10 -6.89
N PHE A 76 -16.41 4.12 -5.56
CA PHE A 76 -17.55 4.73 -4.87
C PHE A 76 -17.57 6.25 -4.95
N ILE A 77 -16.42 6.91 -4.92
CA ILE A 77 -16.34 8.36 -5.15
C ILE A 77 -16.85 8.70 -6.56
N SER A 78 -16.43 7.95 -7.58
CA SER A 78 -16.91 8.13 -8.95
C SER A 78 -18.42 7.88 -9.07
N LEU A 79 -18.96 6.86 -8.40
CA LEU A 79 -20.39 6.56 -8.40
C LEU A 79 -21.22 7.70 -7.78
N ILE A 80 -20.78 8.23 -6.62
CA ILE A 80 -21.44 9.35 -5.95
C ILE A 80 -21.32 10.63 -6.79
N GLY A 81 -20.12 10.88 -7.34
CA GLY A 81 -19.84 12.04 -8.19
C GLY A 81 -20.73 12.08 -9.44
N LEU A 82 -20.87 10.95 -10.14
CA LEU A 82 -21.74 10.86 -11.31
C LEU A 82 -23.19 11.28 -10.98
N ARG A 83 -23.70 10.84 -9.83
CA ARG A 83 -25.04 11.24 -9.40
C ARG A 83 -25.14 12.72 -9.04
N GLN A 84 -24.05 13.31 -8.54
CA GLN A 84 -24.02 14.72 -8.14
C GLN A 84 -23.95 15.66 -9.36
N TYR A 85 -23.31 15.23 -10.45
CA TYR A 85 -23.18 16.03 -11.66
C TYR A 85 -24.37 15.89 -12.61
N VAL A 86 -24.97 14.70 -12.71
CA VAL A 86 -26.03 14.41 -13.70
C VAL A 86 -27.44 14.82 -13.21
N GLY A 87 -27.60 15.19 -11.94
CA GLY A 87 -28.90 15.61 -11.42
C GLY A 87 -28.82 16.55 -10.22
N LYS A 88 -29.98 17.12 -9.84
CA LYS A 88 -30.10 17.95 -8.63
C LYS A 88 -29.81 17.09 -7.37
N PRO A 89 -28.86 17.47 -6.51
CA PRO A 89 -28.49 16.67 -5.33
C PRO A 89 -29.57 16.65 -4.24
N ILE A 90 -30.44 17.67 -4.24
CA ILE A 90 -31.60 17.83 -3.38
C ILE A 90 -32.74 18.43 -4.20
N GLN A 91 -33.99 18.03 -3.89
CA GLN A 91 -35.19 18.60 -4.50
C GLN A 91 -36.17 18.94 -3.39
N CYS A 92 -36.70 20.17 -3.37
CA CYS A 92 -37.55 20.62 -2.27
C CYS A 92 -38.97 20.93 -2.73
N TRP A 93 -39.94 20.61 -1.88
CA TRP A 93 -41.34 20.99 -2.03
C TRP A 93 -41.51 22.44 -1.61
N ILE A 94 -41.45 23.34 -2.60
CA ILE A 94 -41.47 24.79 -2.41
C ILE A 94 -42.88 25.33 -2.73
N PRO A 95 -43.37 26.37 -2.02
CA PRO A 95 -44.67 26.98 -2.31
C PRO A 95 -44.78 27.48 -3.77
N GLN A 96 -45.96 27.37 -4.35
CA GLN A 96 -46.22 27.74 -5.75
C GLN A 96 -45.97 29.22 -6.06
N GLU A 97 -45.95 30.09 -5.04
CA GLU A 97 -45.68 31.52 -5.17
C GLU A 97 -44.22 31.84 -5.56
N PHE A 98 -43.29 30.90 -5.34
CA PHE A 98 -41.87 31.12 -5.60
C PHE A 98 -41.59 30.98 -7.10
N THR A 99 -40.87 31.94 -7.69
CA THR A 99 -40.41 31.81 -9.07
C THR A 99 -39.27 30.79 -9.16
N ARG A 100 -38.98 30.28 -10.37
CA ARG A 100 -37.93 29.28 -10.61
C ARG A 100 -36.56 29.67 -10.01
N GLY A 101 -36.19 30.95 -10.06
CA GLY A 101 -34.93 31.41 -9.46
C GLY A 101 -34.91 31.31 -7.93
N TRP A 102 -36.06 31.51 -7.28
CA TRP A 102 -36.20 31.29 -5.85
C TRP A 102 -36.22 29.81 -5.50
N GLU A 103 -36.79 28.96 -6.35
CA GLU A 103 -36.74 27.50 -6.20
C GLU A 103 -35.29 27.01 -6.15
N GLU A 104 -34.49 27.36 -7.16
CA GLU A 104 -33.08 26.99 -7.24
C GLU A 104 -32.25 27.57 -6.08
N TYR A 105 -32.51 28.83 -5.68
CA TYR A 105 -31.85 29.43 -4.52
C TYR A 105 -32.19 28.67 -3.23
N SER A 106 -33.46 28.35 -3.00
CA SER A 106 -33.91 27.62 -1.82
C SER A 106 -33.34 26.19 -1.78
N GLU A 107 -33.31 25.48 -2.90
CA GLU A 107 -32.68 24.15 -2.99
C GLU A 107 -31.18 24.22 -2.68
N ASN A 108 -30.45 25.18 -3.27
CA ASN A 108 -29.03 25.37 -3.01
C ASN A 108 -28.75 25.81 -1.56
N TYR A 109 -29.59 26.68 -1.01
CA TYR A 109 -29.52 27.08 0.39
C TYR A 109 -29.70 25.87 1.31
N CYS A 110 -30.73 25.06 1.08
CA CYS A 110 -30.99 23.85 1.87
C CYS A 110 -29.91 22.79 1.71
N TRP A 111 -29.30 22.70 0.52
CA TRP A 111 -28.14 21.84 0.32
C TRP A 111 -26.97 22.26 1.21
N VAL A 112 -26.66 23.56 1.31
CA VAL A 112 -25.52 24.10 2.06
C VAL A 112 -25.79 24.17 3.58
N ALA A 113 -26.97 24.63 3.97
CA ALA A 113 -27.36 24.87 5.36
C ALA A 113 -27.61 23.58 6.18
N SER A 114 -27.50 22.41 5.55
CA SER A 114 -27.88 21.10 6.10
C SER A 114 -29.38 20.96 6.36
N THR A 115 -29.85 19.72 6.48
CA THR A 115 -31.27 19.40 6.71
C THR A 115 -31.44 18.55 7.96
N TYR A 116 -32.65 18.40 8.49
CA TYR A 116 -32.91 17.54 9.66
C TYR A 116 -33.99 16.51 9.36
N PHE A 117 -33.95 15.39 10.08
CA PHE A 117 -34.98 14.36 9.98
C PHE A 117 -36.07 14.53 11.03
N ALA A 118 -37.32 14.43 10.59
CA ALA A 118 -38.50 14.31 11.44
C ALA A 118 -39.49 13.33 10.78
N PRO A 119 -40.14 12.43 11.55
CA PRO A 119 -41.23 11.60 11.02
C PRO A 119 -42.41 12.46 10.55
N ILE A 120 -43.02 12.11 9.41
CA ILE A 120 -44.14 12.89 8.84
C ILE A 120 -45.39 12.84 9.75
N SER A 121 -45.57 11.76 10.50
CA SER A 121 -46.70 11.56 11.42
C SER A 121 -46.60 12.37 12.70
N GLU A 122 -45.44 12.94 13.02
CA GLU A 122 -45.20 13.66 14.27
C GLU A 122 -45.12 15.17 14.03
N LYS A 123 -45.44 15.96 15.06
CA LYS A 123 -45.23 17.41 15.01
C LYS A 123 -43.73 17.71 14.86
N LEU A 124 -43.42 18.73 14.06
CA LEU A 124 -42.04 19.18 13.90
C LEU A 124 -41.41 19.50 15.26
N PRO A 125 -40.17 19.05 15.51
CA PRO A 125 -39.50 19.25 16.79
C PRO A 125 -39.22 20.73 17.07
N SER A 126 -38.93 21.05 18.33
CA SER A 126 -38.54 22.41 18.74
C SER A 126 -37.30 22.89 17.98
N LYS A 127 -37.11 24.21 17.81
CA LYS A 127 -35.93 24.74 17.12
C LYS A 127 -34.60 24.23 17.69
N VAL A 128 -34.53 24.05 19.01
CA VAL A 128 -33.34 23.52 19.70
C VAL A 128 -33.09 22.06 19.32
N ASP A 129 -34.15 21.26 19.21
CA ASP A 129 -34.03 19.85 18.86
C ASP A 129 -33.76 19.63 17.36
N ARG A 130 -34.24 20.54 16.49
CA ARG A 130 -33.89 20.55 15.06
C ARG A 130 -32.38 20.65 14.87
N GLN A 131 -31.74 21.58 15.58
CA GLN A 131 -30.28 21.78 15.51
C GLN A 131 -29.49 20.53 15.92
N LYS A 132 -29.99 19.76 16.90
CA LYS A 132 -29.35 18.51 17.34
C LYS A 132 -29.53 17.36 16.35
N ARG A 133 -30.56 17.42 15.50
CA ARG A 133 -30.91 16.40 14.50
C ARG A 133 -30.45 16.78 13.08
N LEU A 134 -29.58 17.77 12.94
CA LEU A 134 -29.02 18.17 11.66
C LEU A 134 -28.19 17.04 11.06
N ILE A 135 -28.36 16.87 9.75
CA ILE A 135 -27.75 15.86 8.92
C ILE A 135 -26.93 16.60 7.87
N GLY A 136 -25.60 16.48 7.97
CA GLY A 136 -24.65 17.09 7.03
C GLY A 136 -23.65 16.10 6.45
N TYR A 137 -23.69 14.81 6.82
CA TYR A 137 -22.67 13.84 6.38
C TYR A 137 -22.64 13.62 4.86
N TYR A 138 -23.79 13.78 4.18
CA TYR A 138 -23.90 13.56 2.73
C TYR A 138 -23.09 14.58 1.93
N GLN A 139 -22.89 15.79 2.46
CA GLN A 139 -22.06 16.83 1.83
C GLN A 139 -20.59 16.43 1.82
N TRP A 140 -20.14 15.77 2.89
CA TRP A 140 -18.74 15.43 3.12
C TRP A 140 -18.38 14.00 2.67
N ALA A 141 -19.37 13.17 2.33
CA ALA A 141 -19.16 11.75 2.04
C ALA A 141 -18.08 11.49 0.97
N PRO A 142 -18.02 12.19 -0.19
CA PRO A 142 -16.96 11.96 -1.18
C PRO A 142 -15.56 12.30 -0.66
N ILE A 143 -15.43 13.40 0.09
CA ILE A 143 -14.17 13.86 0.68
C ILE A 143 -13.70 12.86 1.75
N ILE A 144 -14.62 12.41 2.60
CA ILE A 144 -14.35 11.39 3.61
C ILE A 144 -13.87 10.12 2.92
N LEU A 145 -14.60 9.59 1.93
CA LEU A 145 -14.18 8.39 1.19
C LEU A 145 -12.79 8.55 0.54
N ALA A 146 -12.44 9.74 0.05
CA ALA A 146 -11.11 10.02 -0.50
C ALA A 146 -10.02 9.90 0.59
N ILE A 147 -10.27 10.49 1.76
CA ILE A 147 -9.38 10.36 2.93
C ILE A 147 -9.27 8.90 3.37
N GLN A 148 -10.39 8.17 3.42
CA GLN A 148 -10.40 6.75 3.77
C GLN A 148 -9.58 5.93 2.77
N GLY A 149 -9.72 6.18 1.47
CA GLY A 149 -8.91 5.56 0.42
C GLY A 149 -7.41 5.83 0.60
N PHE A 150 -7.04 7.08 0.88
CA PHE A 150 -5.65 7.44 1.17
C PHE A 150 -5.10 6.72 2.42
N LEU A 151 -5.89 6.64 3.50
CA LEU A 151 -5.49 5.96 4.72
C LEU A 151 -5.27 4.45 4.52
N PHE A 152 -6.01 3.80 3.61
CA PHE A 152 -5.73 2.42 3.21
C PHE A 152 -4.42 2.25 2.45
N TYR A 153 -4.03 3.25 1.66
CA TYR A 153 -2.77 3.25 0.92
C TYR A 153 -1.54 3.59 1.79
N MET A 154 -1.74 4.31 2.88
CA MET A 154 -0.66 4.85 3.71
C MET A 154 0.28 3.80 4.32
N PRO A 155 -0.17 2.65 4.88
CA PRO A 155 0.73 1.63 5.41
C PRO A 155 1.66 1.02 4.35
N TYR A 156 1.21 0.93 3.09
CA TYR A 156 2.04 0.49 1.97
C TYR A 156 3.16 1.50 1.67
N LEU A 157 2.86 2.80 1.72
CA LEU A 157 3.90 3.84 1.58
C LEU A 157 4.95 3.76 2.68
N ILE A 158 4.54 3.47 3.92
CA ILE A 158 5.47 3.21 5.04
C ILE A 158 6.34 1.99 4.72
N TRP A 159 5.74 0.87 4.28
CA TRP A 159 6.49 -0.33 3.92
C TRP A 159 7.56 -0.03 2.86
N LYS A 160 7.18 0.62 1.74
CA LYS A 160 8.12 0.95 0.66
C LYS A 160 9.22 1.90 1.11
N SER A 161 8.88 2.95 1.85
CA SER A 161 9.85 3.93 2.33
C SER A 161 10.83 3.32 3.33
N CYS A 162 10.33 2.54 4.29
CA CYS A 162 11.18 1.95 5.33
C CYS A 162 11.97 0.73 4.86
N SER A 163 11.43 -0.07 3.92
CA SER A 163 12.12 -1.23 3.34
C SER A 163 13.27 -0.83 2.42
N TYR A 164 13.19 0.34 1.76
CA TYR A 164 14.31 0.93 1.03
C TYR A 164 15.55 1.10 1.91
N TYR A 165 15.35 1.59 3.14
CA TYR A 165 16.47 1.76 4.06
C TYR A 165 16.92 0.46 4.75
N SER A 166 16.27 -0.69 4.51
CA SER A 166 16.73 -1.97 5.05
C SER A 166 18.14 -2.32 4.53
N ILE A 167 18.86 -3.19 5.23
CA ILE A 167 20.21 -3.63 4.80
C ILE A 167 20.19 -4.28 3.41
N TYR A 168 19.07 -4.93 3.07
CA TYR A 168 18.89 -5.63 1.82
C TYR A 168 18.39 -4.73 0.68
N ASN A 169 18.06 -3.46 0.95
CA ASN A 169 17.43 -2.53 0.00
C ASN A 169 16.39 -3.25 -0.88
N LEU A 170 15.26 -3.65 -0.25
CA LEU A 170 14.30 -4.58 -0.85
C LEU A 170 13.84 -4.19 -2.27
N PRO A 171 13.56 -2.92 -2.60
CA PRO A 171 13.23 -2.52 -3.97
C PRO A 171 14.35 -2.84 -4.98
N LYS A 172 15.62 -2.58 -4.62
CA LYS A 172 16.76 -2.90 -5.49
C LYS A 172 16.94 -4.40 -5.63
N LEU A 173 16.77 -5.15 -4.54
CA LEU A 173 16.83 -6.61 -4.60
C LEU A 173 15.81 -7.18 -5.59
N ILE A 174 14.58 -6.67 -5.57
CA ILE A 174 13.52 -7.14 -6.48
C ILE A 174 13.84 -6.75 -7.93
N SER A 175 14.32 -5.52 -8.17
CA SER A 175 14.67 -5.10 -9.54
C SER A 175 15.77 -5.97 -10.16
N LEU A 176 16.77 -6.38 -9.36
CA LEU A 176 17.84 -7.28 -9.79
C LEU A 176 17.30 -8.66 -10.20
N THR A 177 16.21 -9.07 -9.58
CA THR A 177 15.56 -10.33 -9.92
C THR A 177 14.59 -10.19 -11.10
N GLU A 178 14.08 -8.99 -11.39
CA GLU A 178 13.21 -8.68 -12.53
C GLU A 178 13.98 -8.55 -13.86
N GLU A 179 15.11 -7.83 -13.87
CA GLU A 179 15.89 -7.55 -15.10
C GLU A 179 16.50 -8.80 -15.75
N ASN A 180 16.61 -9.90 -15.00
CA ASN A 180 17.28 -11.12 -15.44
C ASN A 180 16.31 -12.27 -15.78
N LEU A 181 15.00 -12.00 -15.91
CA LEU A 181 14.00 -13.02 -16.27
C LEU A 181 14.06 -13.44 -17.75
N ASP A 182 14.69 -12.64 -18.62
CA ASP A 182 14.88 -12.95 -20.05
C ASP A 182 16.23 -13.65 -20.34
N SER A 183 17.18 -13.65 -19.38
CA SER A 183 18.47 -14.33 -19.50
C SER A 183 18.65 -15.36 -18.37
N GLU A 184 18.55 -16.64 -18.71
CA GLU A 184 19.02 -17.78 -17.91
C GLU A 184 18.83 -17.63 -16.38
N ALA A 185 17.63 -18.00 -15.88
CA ALA A 185 17.21 -17.81 -14.48
C ALA A 185 18.24 -18.28 -13.41
N SER A 186 19.12 -19.23 -13.74
CA SER A 186 20.23 -19.68 -12.89
C SER A 186 21.22 -18.55 -12.58
N LYS A 187 21.60 -17.72 -13.56
CA LYS A 187 22.52 -16.59 -13.38
C LYS A 187 21.93 -15.52 -12.47
N SER A 188 20.63 -15.24 -12.61
CA SER A 188 19.89 -14.31 -11.72
C SER A 188 19.94 -14.78 -10.26
N ILE A 189 19.74 -16.07 -10.02
CA ILE A 189 19.76 -16.64 -8.67
C ILE A 189 21.15 -16.48 -8.04
N VAL A 190 22.22 -16.79 -8.78
CA VAL A 190 23.60 -16.64 -8.30
C VAL A 190 23.92 -15.17 -7.97
N PHE A 191 23.56 -14.25 -8.87
CA PHE A 191 23.77 -12.82 -8.65
C PHE A 191 23.04 -12.34 -7.39
N THR A 192 21.77 -12.71 -7.25
CA THR A 192 20.94 -12.31 -6.10
C THR A 192 21.46 -12.91 -4.80
N ALA A 193 21.90 -14.17 -4.82
CA ALA A 193 22.51 -14.83 -3.65
C ALA A 193 23.82 -14.14 -3.21
N ARG A 194 24.68 -13.74 -4.16
CA ARG A 194 25.89 -12.95 -3.88
C ARG A 194 25.54 -11.59 -3.27
N TYR A 195 24.53 -10.89 -3.82
CA TYR A 195 24.07 -9.62 -3.25
C TYR A 195 23.60 -9.77 -1.80
N ILE A 196 22.79 -10.80 -1.49
CA ILE A 196 22.35 -11.10 -0.12
C ILE A 196 23.54 -11.40 0.79
N ASP A 197 24.51 -12.20 0.35
CA ASP A 197 25.71 -12.49 1.14
C ASP A 197 26.51 -11.22 1.44
N LEU A 198 26.69 -10.32 0.47
CA LEU A 198 27.35 -9.02 0.68
C LEU A 198 26.62 -8.17 1.72
N CYS A 199 25.29 -8.13 1.67
CA CYS A 199 24.44 -7.49 2.69
C CYS A 199 24.67 -8.09 4.09
N ILE A 200 24.70 -9.43 4.20
CA ILE A 200 24.98 -10.15 5.46
C ILE A 200 26.39 -9.84 5.98
N GLN A 201 27.39 -9.78 5.09
CA GLN A 201 28.76 -9.43 5.46
C GLN A 201 28.86 -7.99 5.98
N ARG A 202 28.22 -7.04 5.29
CA ARG A 202 28.16 -5.65 5.73
C ARG A 202 27.52 -5.54 7.11
N GLN A 203 26.39 -6.22 7.33
CA GLN A 203 25.74 -6.27 8.64
C GLN A 203 26.70 -6.76 9.74
N ARG A 204 27.50 -7.79 9.47
CA ARG A 204 28.50 -8.32 10.42
C ARG A 204 29.64 -7.34 10.68
N LYS A 205 30.14 -6.65 9.66
CA LYS A 205 31.17 -5.60 9.83
C LYS A 205 30.64 -4.46 10.72
N LEU A 206 29.39 -4.04 10.49
CA LEU A 206 28.73 -3.03 11.32
C LEU A 206 28.50 -3.51 12.75
N LYS A 207 28.12 -4.78 12.98
CA LYS A 207 28.06 -5.38 14.34
C LYS A 207 29.42 -5.32 15.05
N LYS A 208 30.50 -5.72 14.37
CA LYS A 208 31.85 -5.72 14.94
C LYS A 208 32.34 -4.31 15.26
N SER A 209 32.11 -3.35 14.36
CA SER A 209 32.49 -1.94 14.54
C SER A 209 31.65 -1.21 15.61
N SER A 210 30.35 -1.53 15.71
CA SER A 210 29.49 -0.97 16.77
C SER A 210 29.84 -1.53 18.15
N SER A 211 30.34 -2.77 18.23
CA SER A 211 30.78 -3.39 19.49
C SER A 211 32.08 -2.78 20.04
N SER A 212 32.82 -2.01 19.23
CA SER A 212 34.04 -1.30 19.65
C SER A 212 33.86 0.23 19.82
N GLN A 213 32.74 0.84 19.38
CA GLN A 213 32.60 2.31 19.42
C GLN A 213 31.18 2.85 19.75
N CYS A 214 30.24 2.08 20.33
CA CYS A 214 28.92 2.62 20.70
C CYS A 214 28.35 2.04 22.00
N ILE A 215 29.00 2.36 23.11
CA ILE A 215 28.32 2.60 24.40
C ILE A 215 28.60 4.02 24.95
N LYS A 216 29.57 4.78 24.39
CA LYS A 216 30.02 6.04 25.03
C LYS A 216 29.87 7.35 24.26
N THR A 217 29.51 7.41 22.97
CA THR A 217 29.73 8.69 22.24
C THR A 217 28.76 9.06 21.11
N ALA A 218 27.51 8.58 21.13
CA ALA A 218 26.49 9.00 20.15
C ALA A 218 25.22 9.62 20.78
N CYS A 219 25.35 10.16 22.00
CA CYS A 219 24.30 11.00 22.62
C CYS A 219 24.83 12.37 23.10
N TYR A 220 26.12 12.68 22.89
CA TYR A 220 26.75 13.85 23.52
C TYR A 220 26.94 15.07 22.60
N LYS A 221 26.81 14.96 21.27
CA LYS A 221 27.10 16.09 20.37
C LYS A 221 26.10 16.18 19.24
N SER A 222 24.96 16.83 19.51
CA SER A 222 24.23 17.74 18.59
C SER A 222 22.76 17.87 19.00
N PHE A 223 22.50 18.50 20.15
CA PHE A 223 21.41 19.47 20.34
C PHE A 223 21.55 20.02 21.77
N SER A 224 22.14 21.21 21.88
CA SER A 224 21.97 22.04 23.06
C SER A 224 20.54 22.58 23.00
N TRP A 225 19.86 22.62 24.15
CA TRP A 225 18.47 23.05 24.41
C TRP A 225 17.44 21.91 24.50
N ALA A 226 16.88 21.81 25.71
CA ALA A 226 15.90 20.85 26.23
C ALA A 226 16.41 19.42 26.49
N LYS A 227 16.63 19.10 27.78
CA LYS A 227 16.77 17.74 28.30
C LYS A 227 15.37 17.10 28.44
N PRO A 228 14.95 16.11 27.64
CA PRO A 228 13.87 15.22 28.08
C PRO A 228 14.50 14.15 28.98
N LYS A 229 14.25 14.26 30.29
CA LYS A 229 14.77 13.32 31.31
C LYS A 229 14.18 11.91 31.23
N ASN A 230 13.22 11.63 30.34
CA ASN A 230 12.63 10.30 30.19
C ASN A 230 12.49 9.92 28.71
N CYS A 231 13.56 9.41 28.09
CA CYS A 231 13.47 8.64 26.85
C CYS A 231 13.83 7.18 27.15
N VAL A 232 12.94 6.49 27.86
CA VAL A 232 13.07 5.08 28.27
C VAL A 232 12.66 4.12 27.12
N ILE A 233 12.25 4.65 25.97
CA ILE A 233 11.64 3.85 24.89
C ILE A 233 12.68 3.22 23.93
N SER A 234 13.96 3.64 23.97
CA SER A 234 14.97 3.13 23.03
C SER A 234 15.79 1.92 23.52
N GLN A 235 15.63 1.46 24.76
CA GLN A 235 16.51 0.41 25.33
C GLN A 235 15.90 -0.99 25.42
N HIS A 236 14.59 -1.17 25.20
CA HIS A 236 13.94 -2.49 25.37
C HIS A 236 13.41 -3.15 24.10
N ILE A 237 13.61 -2.50 22.95
CA ILE A 237 13.23 -3.08 21.67
C ILE A 237 14.51 -3.36 20.89
N HIS A 238 14.98 -4.62 20.94
CA HIS A 238 16.08 -5.13 20.10
C HIS A 238 15.67 -5.21 18.62
N ILE A 239 14.96 -4.22 18.08
CA ILE A 239 14.63 -4.11 16.66
C ILE A 239 15.69 -3.20 16.06
N GLY A 240 16.47 -3.74 15.13
CA GLY A 240 17.48 -2.93 14.49
C GLY A 240 18.12 -3.65 13.33
N ARG A 241 18.54 -2.87 12.33
CA ARG A 241 19.27 -3.36 11.15
C ARG A 241 20.47 -4.22 11.56
N LEU A 242 21.10 -3.86 12.67
CA LEU A 242 22.19 -4.62 13.24
C LEU A 242 21.72 -6.01 13.68
N TYR A 243 20.61 -6.21 14.38
CA TYR A 243 20.23 -7.52 14.94
C TYR A 243 19.72 -8.55 13.92
N GLY A 244 19.35 -8.14 12.71
CA GLY A 244 18.88 -9.04 11.63
C GLY A 244 17.45 -9.52 11.82
N ASN A 245 16.65 -8.68 12.45
CA ASN A 245 15.21 -8.81 12.62
C ASN A 245 14.45 -7.53 12.19
N PHE A 246 15.12 -6.60 11.49
CA PHE A 246 14.54 -5.31 11.15
C PHE A 246 13.41 -5.46 10.14
N LEU A 247 13.64 -6.27 9.10
CA LEU A 247 12.72 -6.39 7.99
C LEU A 247 11.42 -7.10 8.42
N ILE A 248 11.54 -8.19 9.18
CA ILE A 248 10.36 -8.89 9.73
C ILE A 248 9.60 -8.00 10.72
N SER A 249 10.30 -7.23 11.56
CA SER A 249 9.65 -6.37 12.54
C SER A 249 8.88 -5.23 11.86
N LEU A 250 9.48 -4.63 10.83
CA LEU A 250 8.82 -3.64 9.99
C LEU A 250 7.57 -4.24 9.31
N TYR A 251 7.66 -5.46 8.80
CA TYR A 251 6.55 -6.14 8.15
C TYR A 251 5.39 -6.39 9.11
N CYS A 252 5.67 -6.94 10.31
CA CYS A 252 4.67 -7.10 11.36
C CYS A 252 4.06 -5.77 11.80
N PHE A 253 4.88 -4.71 11.92
CA PHE A 253 4.41 -3.37 12.26
C PHE A 253 3.44 -2.83 11.20
N VAL A 254 3.75 -2.97 9.92
CA VAL A 254 2.85 -2.56 8.82
C VAL A 254 1.54 -3.34 8.85
N LYS A 255 1.57 -4.65 9.13
CA LYS A 255 0.32 -5.43 9.31
C LYS A 255 -0.52 -4.95 10.48
N LEU A 256 0.11 -4.57 11.59
CA LEU A 256 -0.60 -3.95 12.71
C LEU A 256 -1.19 -2.59 12.33
N LEU A 257 -0.49 -1.79 11.51
CA LEU A 257 -1.04 -0.55 10.96
C LEU A 257 -2.24 -0.79 10.04
N TYR A 258 -2.25 -1.85 9.23
CA TYR A 258 -3.44 -2.23 8.46
C TYR A 258 -4.63 -2.55 9.37
N ILE A 259 -4.43 -3.39 10.39
CA ILE A 259 -5.49 -3.73 11.36
C ILE A 259 -5.99 -2.48 12.09
N GLY A 260 -5.06 -1.64 12.56
CA GLY A 260 -5.38 -0.38 13.22
C GLY A 260 -6.16 0.57 12.31
N ASN A 261 -5.79 0.66 11.03
CA ASN A 261 -6.53 1.44 10.05
C ASN A 261 -7.95 0.88 9.87
N ILE A 262 -8.13 -0.42 9.64
CA ILE A 262 -9.47 -1.02 9.46
C ILE A 262 -10.37 -0.76 10.67
N ILE A 263 -9.84 -0.93 11.90
CA ILE A 263 -10.59 -0.63 13.13
C ILE A 263 -10.94 0.86 13.20
N GLY A 264 -9.99 1.75 12.87
CA GLY A 264 -10.22 3.19 12.76
C GLY A 264 -11.31 3.54 11.75
N GLN A 265 -11.36 2.85 10.60
CA GLN A 265 -12.40 3.05 9.59
C GLN A 265 -13.78 2.62 10.09
N LEU A 266 -13.87 1.48 10.77
CA LEU A 266 -15.12 1.02 11.40
C LEU A 266 -15.63 2.05 12.43
N TYR A 267 -14.74 2.55 13.28
CA TYR A 267 -15.07 3.59 14.26
C TYR A 267 -15.47 4.92 13.60
N LEU A 268 -14.77 5.33 12.54
CA LEU A 268 -15.07 6.55 11.80
C LEU A 268 -16.48 6.49 11.18
N MET A 269 -16.84 5.36 10.58
CA MET A 269 -18.19 5.15 10.04
C MET A 269 -19.26 5.25 11.13
N GLU A 270 -19.05 4.63 12.29
CA GLU A 270 -20.00 4.72 13.42
C GLU A 270 -20.20 6.17 13.89
N ARG A 271 -19.11 6.94 13.97
CA ARG A 271 -19.15 8.34 14.40
C ARG A 271 -19.86 9.26 13.40
N ILE A 272 -19.65 9.06 12.10
CA ILE A 272 -20.26 9.90 11.04
C ILE A 272 -21.78 9.75 11.00
N PHE A 273 -22.29 8.52 11.18
CA PHE A 273 -23.74 8.26 11.10
C PHE A 273 -24.46 8.44 12.44
N GLY A 274 -23.76 8.82 13.52
CA GLY A 274 -24.38 9.12 14.81
C GLY A 274 -24.98 7.91 15.53
N SER A 275 -24.59 6.69 15.15
CA SER A 275 -25.03 5.48 15.85
C SER A 275 -24.18 5.28 17.11
N SER A 276 -24.81 5.36 18.29
CA SER A 276 -24.14 5.24 19.60
C SER A 276 -23.77 3.80 19.99
N LYS A 277 -24.10 2.80 19.16
CA LYS A 277 -23.87 1.39 19.45
C LYS A 277 -22.92 0.78 18.43
N SER A 278 -21.91 0.08 18.93
CA SER A 278 -21.04 -0.81 18.15
C SER A 278 -21.95 -1.82 17.41
N PHE A 279 -21.65 -2.16 16.16
CA PHE A 279 -22.48 -3.01 15.26
C PHE A 279 -23.57 -2.31 14.42
N PHE A 280 -23.29 -1.11 13.95
CA PHE A 280 -24.14 -0.39 12.99
C PHE A 280 -24.57 -1.24 11.76
N GLY A 281 -23.63 -1.94 11.11
CA GLY A 281 -23.93 -2.67 9.87
C GLY A 281 -24.88 -3.86 10.06
N ILE A 282 -24.72 -4.63 11.13
CA ILE A 282 -25.64 -5.75 11.46
C ILE A 282 -27.05 -5.23 11.74
N ARG A 283 -27.18 -4.10 12.43
CA ARG A 283 -28.48 -3.49 12.72
C ARG A 283 -29.20 -3.06 11.44
N ILE A 284 -28.52 -2.33 10.56
CA ILE A 284 -29.10 -1.90 9.28
C ILE A 284 -29.48 -3.11 8.43
N LEU A 285 -28.63 -4.15 8.40
CA LEU A 285 -28.96 -5.38 7.67
C LEU A 285 -30.22 -6.04 8.26
N MET A 286 -30.35 -6.13 9.58
CA MET A 286 -31.54 -6.70 10.22
C MET A 286 -32.79 -5.85 9.98
N ASP A 287 -32.68 -4.53 10.02
CA ASP A 287 -33.79 -3.62 9.71
C ASP A 287 -34.24 -3.80 8.25
N LEU A 288 -33.28 -3.96 7.32
CA LEU A 288 -33.57 -4.22 5.90
C LEU A 288 -34.23 -5.59 5.68
N ILE A 289 -33.75 -6.65 6.35
CA ILE A 289 -34.34 -8.00 6.26
C ILE A 289 -35.76 -8.03 6.83
N LYS A 290 -36.01 -7.27 7.90
CA LYS A 290 -37.35 -7.15 8.52
C LYS A 290 -38.30 -6.26 7.73
N GLY A 291 -37.85 -5.64 6.63
CA GLY A 291 -38.65 -4.69 5.87
C GLY A 291 -38.96 -3.40 6.62
N MET A 292 -38.18 -3.07 7.67
CA MET A 292 -38.34 -1.83 8.41
C MET A 292 -37.82 -0.66 7.56
N GLU A 293 -38.72 0.22 7.15
CA GLU A 293 -38.37 1.38 6.33
C GLU A 293 -37.64 2.48 7.14
N TRP A 294 -36.90 3.34 6.42
CA TRP A 294 -36.15 4.47 6.96
C TRP A 294 -37.02 5.45 7.79
N HIS A 295 -38.32 5.47 7.53
CA HIS A 295 -39.31 6.27 8.27
C HIS A 295 -39.31 5.97 9.78
N HIS A 296 -39.06 4.72 10.17
CA HIS A 296 -39.09 4.30 11.58
C HIS A 296 -37.70 4.29 12.23
N SER A 297 -36.66 3.96 11.46
CA SER A 297 -35.31 3.85 12.01
C SER A 297 -34.59 5.20 12.11
N GLY A 298 -34.96 6.17 11.27
CA GLY A 298 -34.27 7.45 11.12
C GLY A 298 -32.84 7.32 10.56
N ASN A 299 -32.44 6.11 10.17
CA ASN A 299 -31.15 5.85 9.54
C ASN A 299 -31.27 6.16 8.05
N PHE A 300 -30.31 6.93 7.52
CA PHE A 300 -30.27 7.33 6.11
C PHE A 300 -31.63 7.82 5.55
N PRO A 301 -32.21 8.91 6.12
CA PRO A 301 -33.50 9.41 5.68
C PRO A 301 -33.45 9.93 4.24
N ARG A 302 -34.45 9.58 3.45
CA ARG A 302 -34.57 10.01 2.04
C ARG A 302 -35.39 11.28 1.90
N VAL A 303 -36.11 11.65 2.94
CA VAL A 303 -36.82 12.92 3.06
C VAL A 303 -36.38 13.59 4.35
N THR A 304 -36.02 14.87 4.23
CA THR A 304 -35.59 15.73 5.32
C THR A 304 -36.31 17.06 5.26
N PHE A 305 -36.21 17.85 6.32
CA PHE A 305 -36.79 19.18 6.40
C PHE A 305 -35.68 20.23 6.44
N CYS A 306 -35.96 21.37 5.84
CA CYS A 306 -35.06 22.52 5.77
C CYS A 306 -35.82 23.77 6.22
N ASP A 307 -35.17 24.59 7.04
CA ASP A 307 -35.71 25.85 7.53
C ASP A 307 -35.03 27.01 6.77
N ILE A 308 -35.82 27.78 6.02
CA ILE A 308 -35.36 28.92 5.21
C ILE A 308 -35.82 30.22 5.88
N GLU A 309 -34.87 31.07 6.26
CA GLU A 309 -35.15 32.40 6.81
C GLU A 309 -34.99 33.47 5.74
N THR A 310 -36.10 34.12 5.37
CA THR A 310 -36.11 35.25 4.42
C THR A 310 -36.37 36.55 5.16
N LYS A 311 -35.58 37.57 4.83
CA LYS A 311 -35.75 38.92 5.38
C LYS A 311 -36.56 39.76 4.40
N LYS A 312 -37.75 40.19 4.82
CA LYS A 312 -38.52 41.26 4.18
C LYS A 312 -38.54 42.46 5.14
N LEU A 313 -38.65 43.70 4.63
CA LEU A 313 -38.67 44.88 5.49
C LEU A 313 -39.72 44.72 6.61
N GLY A 314 -39.28 44.90 7.86
CA GLY A 314 -40.13 44.86 9.05
C GLY A 314 -40.40 43.48 9.68
N LYS A 315 -40.22 42.35 8.97
CA LYS A 315 -40.44 41.00 9.54
C LYS A 315 -39.64 39.89 8.85
N ASN A 316 -39.06 39.00 9.64
CA ASN A 316 -38.42 37.78 9.15
C ASN A 316 -39.49 36.68 8.95
N TYR A 317 -39.48 36.05 7.78
CA TYR A 317 -40.35 34.92 7.46
C TYR A 317 -39.52 33.63 7.50
N LEU A 318 -39.99 32.66 8.29
CA LEU A 318 -39.42 31.32 8.38
C LEU A 318 -40.30 30.35 7.61
N TYR A 319 -39.74 29.74 6.55
CA TYR A 319 -40.39 28.68 5.80
C TYR A 319 -39.74 27.34 6.15
N THR A 320 -40.54 26.34 6.52
CA THR A 320 -40.05 24.96 6.62
C THR A 320 -40.50 24.21 5.38
N VAL A 321 -39.55 23.75 4.57
CA VAL A 321 -39.82 23.00 3.33
C VAL A 321 -39.37 21.54 3.49
N GLN A 322 -40.09 20.64 2.82
CA GLN A 322 -39.76 19.22 2.77
C GLN A 322 -38.84 18.98 1.57
N CYS A 323 -37.71 18.32 1.76
CA CYS A 323 -36.75 18.04 0.71
C CYS A 323 -36.48 16.54 0.57
N VAL A 324 -36.38 16.08 -0.66
CA VAL A 324 -35.97 14.72 -1.03
C VAL A 324 -34.46 14.72 -1.24
N LEU A 325 -33.81 13.69 -0.70
CA LEU A 325 -32.36 13.55 -0.66
C LEU A 325 -31.92 12.26 -1.38
N PRO A 326 -31.93 12.22 -2.73
CA PRO A 326 -31.63 11.01 -3.50
C PRO A 326 -30.24 10.44 -3.24
N MET A 327 -29.27 11.27 -2.82
CA MET A 327 -27.92 10.81 -2.50
C MET A 327 -27.88 9.77 -1.40
N ASN A 328 -28.82 9.85 -0.45
CA ASN A 328 -28.76 9.03 0.74
C ASN A 328 -29.03 7.54 0.48
N ILE A 329 -29.77 7.22 -0.58
CA ILE A 329 -30.00 5.83 -0.98
C ILE A 329 -28.69 5.14 -1.40
N PHE A 330 -27.78 5.87 -2.06
CA PHE A 330 -26.49 5.35 -2.47
C PHE A 330 -25.56 5.20 -1.28
N LEU A 331 -25.51 6.22 -0.40
CA LEU A 331 -24.70 6.17 0.82
C LEU A 331 -25.11 4.99 1.71
N GLU A 332 -26.41 4.75 1.88
CA GLU A 332 -26.93 3.58 2.63
C GLU A 332 -26.32 2.26 2.10
N LYS A 333 -26.33 2.03 0.78
CA LYS A 333 -25.84 0.78 0.18
C LYS A 333 -24.32 0.69 0.17
N ILE A 334 -23.63 1.78 -0.16
CA ILE A 334 -22.17 1.86 -0.18
C ILE A 334 -21.62 1.56 1.22
N TYR A 335 -22.11 2.24 2.25
CA TYR A 335 -21.61 2.07 3.61
C TYR A 335 -22.01 0.74 4.24
N LEU A 336 -23.16 0.18 3.88
CA LEU A 336 -23.51 -1.19 4.26
C LEU A 336 -22.52 -2.20 3.68
N PHE A 337 -22.23 -2.11 2.38
CA PHE A 337 -21.24 -2.97 1.73
C PHE A 337 -19.85 -2.79 2.35
N LEU A 338 -19.41 -1.54 2.54
CA LEU A 338 -18.11 -1.24 3.14
C LEU A 338 -17.99 -1.84 4.53
N TRP A 339 -19.02 -1.78 5.36
CA TRP A 339 -18.96 -2.33 6.72
C TRP A 339 -18.60 -3.84 6.69
N PHE A 340 -19.27 -4.64 5.87
CA PHE A 340 -18.95 -6.07 5.73
C PHE A 340 -17.56 -6.31 5.12
N TRP A 341 -17.18 -5.49 4.13
CA TRP A 341 -15.85 -5.54 3.54
C TRP A 341 -14.74 -5.34 4.58
N HIS A 342 -14.87 -4.32 5.45
CA HIS A 342 -13.91 -4.07 6.52
C HIS A 342 -13.82 -5.22 7.53
N ILE A 343 -14.96 -5.82 7.92
CA ILE A 343 -14.95 -7.01 8.80
C ILE A 343 -14.21 -8.18 8.16
N ALA A 344 -14.46 -8.46 6.88
CA ALA A 344 -13.73 -9.50 6.14
C ALA A 344 -12.23 -9.22 6.11
N LEU A 345 -11.82 -7.95 5.89
CA LEU A 345 -10.41 -7.56 5.90
C LEU A 345 -9.74 -7.73 7.27
N VAL A 346 -10.42 -7.43 8.39
CA VAL A 346 -9.87 -7.69 9.73
C VAL A 346 -9.54 -9.17 9.88
N ILE A 347 -10.46 -10.06 9.48
CA ILE A 347 -10.28 -11.51 9.57
C ILE A 347 -9.09 -11.94 8.71
N ILE A 348 -9.09 -11.59 7.42
CA ILE A 348 -8.04 -12.00 6.48
C ILE A 348 -6.66 -11.49 6.92
N THR A 349 -6.57 -10.22 7.31
CA THR A 349 -5.30 -9.59 7.73
C THR A 349 -4.79 -10.18 9.05
N SER A 350 -5.69 -10.45 10.00
CA SER A 350 -5.34 -11.07 11.28
C SER A 350 -4.85 -12.51 11.07
N THR A 351 -5.51 -13.30 10.22
CA THR A 351 -5.07 -14.65 9.87
C THR A 351 -3.69 -14.63 9.19
N SER A 352 -3.45 -13.69 8.27
CA SER A 352 -2.13 -13.51 7.63
C SER A 352 -1.05 -13.17 8.66
N LEU A 353 -1.29 -12.21 9.56
CA LEU A 353 -0.34 -11.85 10.62
C LEU A 353 -0.03 -13.04 11.53
N PHE A 354 -1.07 -13.76 11.96
CA PHE A 354 -0.92 -14.95 12.80
C PHE A 354 -0.12 -16.06 12.09
N TRP A 355 -0.37 -16.27 10.80
CA TRP A 355 0.36 -17.25 10.01
C TRP A 355 1.85 -16.92 9.90
N TRP A 356 2.21 -15.66 9.67
CA TRP A 356 3.61 -15.21 9.66
C TRP A 356 4.30 -15.37 11.02
N PHE A 357 3.58 -15.06 12.11
CA PHE A 357 4.07 -15.27 13.46
C PHE A 357 4.40 -16.76 13.73
N ILE A 358 3.51 -17.67 13.33
CA ILE A 358 3.72 -19.12 13.40
C ILE A 358 4.90 -19.57 12.54
N LYS A 359 4.99 -19.08 11.30
CA LYS A 359 5.97 -19.50 10.29
C LYS A 359 7.40 -19.14 10.69
N LEU A 360 7.60 -17.96 11.27
CA LEU A 360 8.94 -17.42 11.60
C LEU A 360 9.29 -17.44 13.09
N GLY A 361 8.31 -17.56 13.99
CA GLY A 361 8.52 -17.42 15.43
C GLY A 361 9.43 -18.50 16.03
N THR A 362 9.34 -19.76 15.58
CA THR A 362 10.14 -20.86 16.15
C THR A 362 11.37 -21.17 15.30
N LEU A 363 12.52 -21.42 15.94
CA LEU A 363 13.73 -21.86 15.23
C LEU A 363 13.52 -23.24 14.57
N GLY A 364 12.74 -24.13 15.19
CA GLY A 364 12.43 -25.45 14.66
C GLY A 364 11.74 -25.41 13.30
N ARG A 365 10.71 -24.56 13.13
CA ARG A 365 10.00 -24.40 11.85
C ARG A 365 10.90 -23.79 10.79
N ARG A 366 11.64 -22.73 11.12
CA ARG A 366 12.62 -22.10 10.20
C ARG A 366 13.64 -23.13 9.69
N LEU A 367 14.17 -23.98 10.56
CA LEU A 367 15.10 -25.05 10.18
C LEU A 367 14.45 -26.08 9.29
N LYS A 368 13.21 -26.51 9.60
CA LYS A 368 12.48 -27.51 8.81
C LYS A 368 12.23 -27.01 7.38
N THR A 369 11.80 -25.75 7.21
CA THR A 369 11.56 -25.18 5.88
C THR A 369 12.83 -25.05 5.06
N ILE A 370 13.90 -24.47 5.63
CA ILE A 370 15.17 -24.31 4.91
C ILE A 370 15.79 -25.67 4.57
N ARG A 371 15.69 -26.66 5.46
CA ARG A 371 16.13 -28.03 5.15
C ARG A 371 15.37 -28.65 4.00
N LYS A 372 14.04 -28.49 3.96
CA LYS A 372 13.21 -28.98 2.85
C LYS A 372 13.72 -28.43 1.51
N TYR A 373 14.04 -27.12 1.46
CA TYR A 373 14.60 -26.50 0.26
C TYR A 373 15.99 -27.03 -0.11
N LEU A 374 16.89 -27.22 0.87
CA LEU A 374 18.22 -27.78 0.62
C LEU A 374 18.20 -29.24 0.18
N GLN A 375 17.31 -30.05 0.77
CA GLN A 375 17.09 -31.45 0.39
C GLN A 375 16.51 -31.54 -1.03
N PHE A 376 15.56 -30.68 -1.37
CA PHE A 376 14.98 -30.62 -2.71
C PHE A 376 16.02 -30.32 -3.80
N GLN A 377 17.03 -29.50 -3.49
CA GLN A 377 18.13 -29.18 -4.40
C GLN A 377 19.32 -30.15 -4.28
N ASN A 378 19.20 -31.25 -3.53
CA ASN A 378 20.28 -32.21 -3.25
C ASN A 378 21.57 -31.57 -2.69
N ALA A 379 21.47 -30.42 -2.01
CA ALA A 379 22.61 -29.67 -1.48
C ALA A 379 23.08 -30.16 -0.09
N ILE A 380 22.35 -31.09 0.55
CA ILE A 380 22.65 -31.57 1.89
C ILE A 380 22.32 -33.07 2.05
N GLY A 381 23.14 -33.78 2.84
CA GLY A 381 22.84 -35.14 3.34
C GLY A 381 22.28 -35.14 4.77
N ASP A 382 21.76 -36.27 5.24
CA ASP A 382 21.07 -36.40 6.55
C ASP A 382 21.95 -36.11 7.79
N THR A 383 23.27 -36.12 7.64
CA THR A 383 24.26 -35.97 8.72
C THR A 383 24.55 -34.51 9.11
N ASP A 384 24.15 -33.53 8.30
CA ASP A 384 24.54 -32.12 8.45
C ASP A 384 23.67 -31.32 9.46
N LYS A 385 23.17 -31.96 10.53
CA LYS A 385 22.15 -31.33 11.39
C LYS A 385 22.65 -30.10 12.17
N SER A 386 23.91 -30.09 12.59
CA SER A 386 24.51 -29.00 13.37
C SER A 386 24.91 -27.81 12.48
N THR A 387 25.45 -28.09 11.29
CA THR A 387 25.90 -27.10 10.30
C THR A 387 24.71 -26.32 9.74
N THR A 388 23.59 -26.98 9.38
CA THR A 388 22.38 -26.24 8.95
C THR A 388 21.83 -25.34 10.05
N ARG A 389 21.93 -25.77 11.33
CA ARG A 389 21.48 -24.95 12.46
C ARG A 389 22.30 -23.68 12.56
N LYS A 390 23.62 -23.76 12.42
CA LYS A 390 24.52 -22.59 12.41
C LYS A 390 24.24 -21.67 11.22
N PHE A 391 24.01 -22.23 10.03
CA PHE A 391 23.62 -21.48 8.84
C PHE A 391 22.34 -20.67 9.07
N VAL A 392 21.24 -21.31 9.48
CA VAL A 392 19.97 -20.60 9.66
C VAL A 392 20.03 -19.61 10.84
N ALA A 393 20.60 -19.99 11.98
CA ALA A 393 20.58 -19.15 13.18
C ALA A 393 21.60 -17.99 13.14
N LYS A 394 22.81 -18.19 12.60
CA LYS A 394 23.90 -17.21 12.65
C LYS A 394 24.22 -16.55 11.31
N TYR A 395 24.05 -17.26 10.20
CA TYR A 395 24.30 -16.72 8.86
C TYR A 395 23.08 -16.02 8.29
N LEU A 396 22.00 -16.77 8.04
CA LEU A 396 20.79 -16.24 7.41
C LEU A 396 19.94 -15.38 8.36
N GLN A 397 19.94 -15.70 9.67
CA GLN A 397 19.15 -15.00 10.70
C GLN A 397 17.64 -14.98 10.37
N ILE A 398 16.84 -14.18 11.10
CA ILE A 398 15.38 -14.15 10.88
C ILE A 398 15.04 -13.40 9.59
N ASP A 399 15.68 -12.25 9.34
CA ASP A 399 15.42 -11.44 8.15
C ASP A 399 15.74 -12.18 6.84
N GLY A 400 16.84 -12.94 6.78
CA GLY A 400 17.16 -13.73 5.58
C GLY A 400 16.19 -14.88 5.36
N VAL A 401 15.71 -15.52 6.43
CA VAL A 401 14.66 -16.55 6.32
C VAL A 401 13.34 -15.91 5.88
N PHE A 402 12.98 -14.73 6.40
CA PHE A 402 11.83 -13.97 5.94
C PHE A 402 11.95 -13.65 4.44
N LEU A 403 13.11 -13.18 3.99
CA LEU A 403 13.36 -12.83 2.60
C LEU A 403 13.20 -14.02 1.65
N VAL A 404 13.71 -15.20 2.02
CA VAL A 404 13.49 -16.44 1.27
C VAL A 404 12.00 -16.78 1.14
N HIS A 405 11.21 -16.55 2.19
CA HIS A 405 9.76 -16.77 2.12
C HIS A 405 9.04 -15.74 1.25
N MET A 406 9.49 -14.47 1.27
CA MET A 406 8.95 -13.45 0.37
C MET A 406 9.23 -13.80 -1.08
N MET A 407 10.45 -14.25 -1.39
CA MET A 407 10.81 -14.73 -2.72
C MET A 407 10.01 -15.96 -3.14
N ALA A 408 9.73 -16.88 -2.21
CA ALA A 408 8.88 -18.03 -2.51
C ALA A 408 7.45 -17.61 -2.87
N LEU A 409 6.93 -16.52 -2.30
CA LEU A 409 5.61 -15.97 -2.63
C LEU A 409 5.60 -15.20 -3.94
N SER A 410 6.68 -14.51 -4.30
CA SER A 410 6.77 -13.75 -5.54
C SER A 410 7.12 -14.62 -6.75
N ASP A 411 8.02 -15.59 -6.58
CA ASP A 411 8.70 -16.32 -7.67
C ASP A 411 8.50 -17.83 -7.65
N GLY A 412 7.75 -18.30 -6.66
CA GLY A 412 7.54 -19.71 -6.43
C GLY A 412 8.65 -20.36 -5.60
N GLU A 413 8.30 -21.52 -5.05
CA GLU A 413 9.18 -22.27 -4.14
C GLU A 413 10.46 -22.78 -4.80
N LEU A 414 10.46 -23.02 -6.12
CA LEU A 414 11.63 -23.52 -6.85
C LEU A 414 12.78 -22.51 -6.89
N VAL A 415 12.46 -21.25 -7.20
CA VAL A 415 13.44 -20.15 -7.24
C VAL A 415 14.00 -19.89 -5.84
N ALA A 416 13.13 -19.88 -4.83
CA ALA A 416 13.55 -19.74 -3.44
C ALA A 416 14.46 -20.90 -2.98
N ALA A 417 14.16 -22.14 -3.40
CA ALA A 417 15.00 -23.30 -3.09
C ALA A 417 16.38 -23.20 -3.74
N GLY A 418 16.45 -22.83 -5.02
CA GLY A 418 17.71 -22.59 -5.73
C GLY A 418 18.56 -21.51 -5.06
N MET A 419 17.94 -20.40 -4.64
CA MET A 419 18.64 -19.35 -3.90
C MET A 419 19.22 -19.85 -2.58
N VAL A 420 18.46 -20.63 -1.82
CA VAL A 420 18.91 -21.18 -0.54
C VAL A 420 20.09 -22.13 -0.75
N ALA A 421 20.10 -22.93 -1.82
CA ALA A 421 21.22 -23.79 -2.19
C ALA A 421 22.49 -23.00 -2.52
N GLU A 422 22.38 -21.93 -3.32
CA GLU A 422 23.51 -21.04 -3.62
C GLU A 422 24.07 -20.36 -2.36
N LEU A 423 23.20 -19.83 -1.50
CA LEU A 423 23.62 -19.24 -0.22
C LEU A 423 24.31 -20.26 0.70
N TRP A 424 23.89 -21.53 0.64
CA TRP A 424 24.52 -22.62 1.39
C TRP A 424 25.90 -22.97 0.82
N ASN A 425 26.06 -23.02 -0.49
CA ASN A 425 27.36 -23.24 -1.15
C ASN A 425 28.35 -22.14 -0.77
N ILE A 426 27.93 -20.87 -0.86
CA ILE A 426 28.76 -19.72 -0.44
C ILE A 426 29.17 -19.85 1.04
N TYR A 427 28.24 -20.25 1.91
CA TYR A 427 28.53 -20.44 3.34
C TYR A 427 29.54 -21.58 3.59
N ARG A 428 29.45 -22.68 2.86
CA ARG A 428 30.36 -23.84 2.97
C ARG A 428 31.76 -23.51 2.44
N HIS A 429 31.87 -22.87 1.28
CA HIS A 429 33.16 -22.50 0.69
C HIS A 429 33.93 -21.47 1.53
N LYS A 430 33.23 -20.50 2.14
CA LYS A 430 33.87 -19.59 3.11
C LYS A 430 34.37 -20.29 4.38
N GLY A 431 33.82 -21.45 4.73
CA GLY A 431 34.37 -22.29 5.80
C GLY A 431 35.75 -22.87 5.47
N VAL A 432 36.11 -22.95 4.18
CA VAL A 432 37.38 -23.48 3.67
C VAL A 432 38.42 -22.36 3.46
N GLU A 433 38.02 -21.19 2.94
CA GLU A 433 38.94 -20.06 2.71
C GLU A 433 39.48 -19.40 3.99
N ILE A 434 38.81 -19.54 5.14
CA ILE A 434 39.30 -18.98 6.42
C ILE A 434 40.64 -19.60 6.85
N TYR A 435 41.03 -20.77 6.33
CA TYR A 435 42.37 -21.35 6.59
C TYR A 435 43.47 -20.86 5.62
N SER A 436 43.15 -20.18 4.52
CA SER A 436 44.14 -19.72 3.53
C SER A 436 44.21 -18.19 3.34
N THR A 437 43.15 -17.45 3.66
CA THR A 437 43.05 -16.01 3.31
C THR A 437 43.41 -15.02 4.41
N ASP A 438 43.72 -15.47 5.63
CA ASP A 438 44.18 -14.57 6.72
C ASP A 438 45.55 -13.91 6.43
N LYS A 439 46.27 -14.34 5.39
CA LYS A 439 47.53 -13.72 4.94
C LYS A 439 47.40 -12.70 3.80
N VAL A 440 46.28 -12.67 3.07
CA VAL A 440 46.15 -11.85 1.84
C VAL A 440 45.28 -10.61 2.05
N ILE A 441 44.27 -10.68 2.92
CA ILE A 441 43.28 -9.58 3.10
C ILE A 441 43.87 -8.37 3.87
N LYS A 442 45.06 -8.47 4.44
CA LYS A 442 45.72 -7.34 5.12
C LYS A 442 46.24 -6.26 4.15
N ASN A 443 46.45 -6.57 2.86
CA ASN A 443 47.09 -5.65 1.91
C ASN A 443 46.18 -5.12 0.80
N SER A 444 44.93 -5.57 0.70
CA SER A 444 43.96 -5.04 -0.27
C SER A 444 42.75 -4.45 0.45
N LEU A 445 42.85 -3.16 0.77
CA LEU A 445 41.70 -2.30 1.03
C LEU A 445 40.86 -2.19 -0.25
N ILE A 446 40.15 -3.25 -0.59
CA ILE A 446 39.03 -3.19 -1.53
C ILE A 446 37.95 -2.39 -0.80
N GLN A 447 37.77 -1.13 -1.23
CA GLN A 447 36.61 -0.34 -0.86
C GLN A 447 35.37 -1.13 -1.28
N ILE A 448 34.66 -1.70 -0.32
CA ILE A 448 33.39 -2.40 -0.56
C ILE A 448 32.36 -1.33 -0.93
N PRO A 449 31.77 -1.37 -2.14
CA PRO A 449 30.79 -0.38 -2.57
C PRO A 449 29.60 -0.34 -1.61
N ASP A 450 29.03 0.85 -1.39
CA ASP A 450 27.79 0.97 -0.64
C ASP A 450 26.67 0.24 -1.41
N CYS A 451 25.87 -0.60 -0.75
CA CYS A 451 24.63 -1.18 -1.32
C CYS A 451 23.63 -0.11 -1.83
N ARG A 452 23.92 1.18 -1.58
CA ARG A 452 23.17 2.36 -2.03
C ARG A 452 23.75 3.02 -3.29
N GLU A 453 24.98 2.72 -3.70
CA GLU A 453 25.59 3.31 -4.91
C GLU A 453 25.33 2.45 -6.14
N GLU A 454 24.96 3.09 -7.25
CA GLU A 454 24.62 2.45 -8.54
C GLU A 454 25.83 1.89 -9.34
N LYS A 455 27.05 1.93 -8.78
CA LYS A 455 28.29 1.49 -9.45
C LYS A 455 28.49 -0.04 -9.52
N TRP A 456 27.42 -0.84 -9.44
CA TRP A 456 27.52 -2.31 -9.47
C TRP A 456 27.82 -2.88 -10.87
N ASN A 457 27.38 -2.19 -11.92
CA ASN A 457 27.54 -2.67 -13.31
C ASN A 457 29.00 -2.67 -13.80
N GLN A 458 29.88 -1.84 -13.22
CA GLN A 458 31.30 -1.79 -13.61
C GLN A 458 32.20 -2.78 -12.86
N ILE A 459 31.77 -3.30 -11.71
CA ILE A 459 32.60 -4.18 -10.86
C ILE A 459 32.32 -5.67 -11.17
N MET A 460 31.12 -5.99 -11.63
CA MET A 460 30.67 -7.38 -11.86
C MET A 460 30.88 -7.90 -13.29
N TRP A 461 31.22 -7.01 -14.24
CA TRP A 461 31.49 -7.33 -15.65
C TRP A 461 32.97 -7.18 -16.04
N ASN A 462 33.88 -7.15 -15.07
CA ASN A 462 35.29 -7.35 -15.36
C ASN A 462 35.52 -8.87 -15.40
N ASP A 463 35.84 -9.39 -16.59
CA ASP A 463 36.05 -10.81 -16.91
C ASP A 463 37.28 -11.45 -16.21
N ASP A 464 37.87 -10.80 -15.20
CA ASP A 464 39.12 -11.22 -14.56
C ASP A 464 38.92 -12.18 -13.36
N ILE A 465 37.74 -12.77 -13.19
CA ILE A 465 37.49 -13.83 -12.19
C ILE A 465 36.83 -15.04 -12.88
N VAL A 466 37.66 -15.76 -13.63
CA VAL A 466 37.44 -17.18 -13.99
C VAL A 466 38.61 -17.97 -13.46
#